data_AF-A0A642V205-F1
#
_entry.id   AF-A0A642V205-F1
#
_cell.length_a   1.000
_cell.length_b   1.000
_cell.length_c   1.000
_cell.angle_alpha   90.00
_cell.angle_beta   90.00
_cell.angle_gamma   90.00
#
_symmetry.space_group_name_H-M   'P 1'
#
loop_
_entity.id
_entity.type
_entity.pdbx_description
1 polymer ?
#
loop_
_entity_poly.entity_id
_entity_poly.type
_entity_poly.pdbx_seq_one_letter_code
_entity_poly.pdbx_strand_id
1 'polypeptide(L)'
;MIYTRWASTSARQTKQSARWLKRLGKAKSRDSKDITSRSNVLFYEVQEALRQVHPQAKVDTIANPVDLMEAFYVARHRPFVEVDVDIVFQSTEGGGFGFVPKSYANGLTASDIPSGALTAVYVPKCVVGDRVRAKLTVHHQTHTEADLVKVLEPSPRRDDNLIVCNKFDRCSGCTFQMVSYEDQLQTKQSFIQRAYRYFYPALAQDEGFGFVVESPLQYSYRNKLTPHYKLRKDTIDYDEVPIGMLDVRSGTVDVDHCPIATPAINKALPFVRRQAREAMSEQSPREYTLLLRDSLHVEANGNHRQVCLEGPNKIITQKVGKNLFQFNSASFFQNNSFIMPDIIDYIKHFLEGYQYKYVIDAYCGSGYFSVALAKGTDAEKTFGIEIDKESIKYATHNAKLNGMGEKVTFVQGDATNMFDRVEFKELNLSGDDTVVVMDPSRKGSTPQFMQQLYEFGPKVVVYVSCNVMTQARDLAMLERIGKESDGVKYKVSSVVGFDLFPQTKHVETVAILERI
;
A
#
# COMPACT_ATOMS: atom_id res chain seq x y z
N MET A 1 -29.27 5.54 23.37
CA MET A 1 -29.73 5.48 24.78
C MET A 1 -30.16 4.03 25.10
N ILE A 2 -29.22 3.08 25.05
CA ILE A 2 -29.44 1.69 25.49
C ILE A 2 -28.11 1.23 26.09
N TYR A 3 -27.89 1.54 27.36
CA TYR A 3 -26.77 1.02 28.15
C TYR A 3 -27.20 1.01 29.62
N THR A 4 -27.82 -0.07 30.07
CA THR A 4 -27.87 -0.39 31.49
C THR A 4 -28.15 -1.88 31.70
N ARG A 5 -27.52 -2.39 32.76
CA ARG A 5 -27.47 -3.77 33.27
C ARG A 5 -26.61 -4.71 32.46
N TRP A 6 -25.49 -5.15 33.04
CA TRP A 6 -25.20 -6.56 33.31
C TRP A 6 -24.19 -6.62 34.46
N ALA A 7 -24.58 -7.31 35.54
CA ALA A 7 -23.71 -7.68 36.65
C ALA A 7 -23.80 -9.20 36.83
N SER A 8 -22.68 -9.89 36.63
CA SER A 8 -22.20 -11.08 37.35
C SER A 8 -21.31 -11.92 36.44
N THR A 9 -20.00 -11.71 36.51
CA THR A 9 -18.97 -12.68 36.13
C THR A 9 -17.62 -12.23 36.71
N SER A 10 -16.80 -13.20 37.10
CA SER A 10 -15.67 -13.09 38.03
C SER A 10 -14.74 -11.86 37.87
N ALA A 11 -14.16 -11.41 38.99
CA ALA A 11 -13.28 -10.22 39.10
C ALA A 11 -12.04 -10.20 38.15
N ARG A 12 -11.72 -11.34 37.50
CA ARG A 12 -10.60 -11.47 36.55
C ARG A 12 -11.03 -11.20 35.10
N GLN A 13 -12.27 -11.52 34.73
CA GLN A 13 -12.87 -11.17 33.44
C GLN A 13 -13.10 -9.65 33.33
N THR A 14 -13.63 -9.03 34.38
CA THR A 14 -13.92 -7.58 34.45
C THR A 14 -12.69 -6.70 34.20
N LYS A 15 -11.49 -7.10 34.66
CA LYS A 15 -10.25 -6.35 34.38
C LYS A 15 -9.75 -6.49 32.94
N GLN A 16 -10.00 -7.63 32.27
CA GLN A 16 -9.65 -7.83 30.86
C GLN A 16 -10.64 -7.11 29.93
N SER A 17 -11.94 -7.19 30.20
CA SER A 17 -13.00 -6.45 29.48
C SER A 17 -12.82 -4.93 29.62
N ALA A 18 -12.45 -4.42 30.80
CA ALA A 18 -12.13 -2.99 30.98
C ALA A 18 -10.86 -2.54 30.22
N ARG A 19 -9.84 -3.41 30.11
CA ARG A 19 -8.65 -3.17 29.26
C ARG A 19 -8.98 -3.22 27.77
N TRP A 20 -9.90 -4.10 27.38
CA TRP A 20 -10.42 -4.23 26.01
C TRP A 20 -11.23 -2.99 25.60
N LEU A 21 -12.18 -2.53 26.44
CA LEU A 21 -12.92 -1.27 26.24
C LEU A 21 -11.99 -0.05 26.15
N LYS A 22 -10.94 0.03 26.99
CA LYS A 22 -9.91 1.08 26.89
C LYS A 22 -9.09 1.00 25.60
N ARG A 23 -8.80 -0.21 25.10
CA ARG A 23 -8.07 -0.42 23.83
C ARG A 23 -8.93 -0.11 22.62
N LEU A 24 -10.21 -0.52 22.61
CA LEU A 24 -11.17 -0.15 21.59
C LEU A 24 -11.43 1.36 21.56
N GLY A 25 -11.54 2.02 22.73
CA GLY A 25 -11.66 3.47 22.81
C GLY A 25 -10.44 4.21 22.23
N LYS A 26 -9.21 3.71 22.47
CA LYS A 26 -7.98 4.26 21.90
C LYS A 26 -7.78 3.94 20.41
N ALA A 27 -8.19 2.76 19.95
CA ALA A 27 -8.15 2.37 18.54
C ALA A 27 -9.17 3.17 17.71
N LYS A 28 -10.39 3.33 18.23
CA LYS A 28 -11.38 4.26 17.67
C LYS A 28 -10.81 5.67 17.59
N SER A 29 -10.10 6.20 18.58
CA SER A 29 -9.64 7.60 18.50
C SER A 29 -8.48 7.87 17.52
N ARG A 30 -7.70 6.85 17.11
CA ARG A 30 -6.53 7.03 16.22
C ARG A 30 -6.79 6.63 14.76
N ASP A 31 -7.58 5.60 14.50
CA ASP A 31 -7.88 5.11 13.14
C ASP A 31 -9.25 5.56 12.59
N SER A 32 -10.16 6.11 13.42
CA SER A 32 -11.52 6.48 12.96
C SER A 32 -11.65 7.84 12.27
N LYS A 33 -10.63 8.70 12.32
CA LYS A 33 -10.73 10.03 11.69
C LYS A 33 -10.47 10.01 10.19
N ASP A 34 -9.62 9.10 9.73
CA ASP A 34 -9.34 8.96 8.30
C ASP A 34 -10.36 8.01 7.68
N ILE A 35 -11.22 8.54 6.82
CA ILE A 35 -12.25 7.78 6.12
C ILE A 35 -11.66 6.72 5.18
N THR A 36 -10.37 6.83 4.83
CA THR A 36 -9.64 5.89 3.96
C THR A 36 -8.80 4.87 4.75
N SER A 37 -8.94 4.81 6.07
CA SER A 37 -8.29 3.77 6.88
C SER A 37 -8.73 2.37 6.44
N ARG A 38 -7.85 1.37 6.59
CA ARG A 38 -8.14 -0.04 6.21
C ARG A 38 -9.51 -0.52 6.72
N SER A 39 -9.83 -0.22 7.98
CA SER A 39 -11.09 -0.63 8.61
C SER A 39 -12.32 0.03 7.95
N ASN A 40 -12.20 1.31 7.55
CA ASN A 40 -13.27 2.02 6.87
C ASN A 40 -13.40 1.57 5.41
N VAL A 41 -12.29 1.32 4.72
CA VAL A 41 -12.32 0.75 3.35
C VAL A 41 -13.01 -0.62 3.36
N LEU A 42 -12.60 -1.53 4.25
CA LEU A 42 -13.24 -2.84 4.40
C LEU A 42 -14.73 -2.72 4.73
N PHE A 43 -15.14 -1.69 5.48
CA PHE A 43 -16.55 -1.43 5.73
C PHE A 43 -17.32 -1.11 4.45
N TYR A 44 -16.83 -0.20 3.60
CA TYR A 44 -17.44 0.09 2.30
C TYR A 44 -17.49 -1.14 1.39
N GLU A 45 -16.42 -1.94 1.37
CA GLU A 45 -16.36 -3.16 0.57
C GLU A 45 -17.36 -4.22 1.04
N VAL A 46 -17.49 -4.43 2.35
CA VAL A 46 -18.49 -5.33 2.91
C VAL A 46 -19.91 -4.87 2.56
N GLN A 47 -20.18 -3.57 2.58
CA GLN A 47 -21.46 -3.01 2.15
C GLN A 47 -21.75 -3.24 0.67
N GLU A 48 -20.73 -3.13 -0.19
CA GLU A 48 -20.87 -3.42 -1.62
C GLU A 48 -21.09 -4.92 -1.86
N ALA A 49 -20.26 -5.78 -1.25
CA ALA A 49 -20.39 -7.23 -1.33
C ALA A 49 -21.77 -7.70 -0.84
N LEU A 50 -22.26 -7.14 0.27
CA LEU A 50 -23.58 -7.48 0.81
C LEU A 50 -24.70 -7.11 -0.17
N ARG A 51 -24.62 -5.93 -0.80
CA ARG A 51 -25.62 -5.49 -1.79
C ARG A 51 -25.62 -6.34 -3.05
N GLN A 52 -24.48 -6.89 -3.46
CA GLN A 52 -24.39 -7.78 -4.63
C GLN A 52 -25.10 -9.11 -4.40
N VAL A 53 -24.99 -9.69 -3.21
CA VAL A 53 -25.53 -11.03 -2.91
C VAL A 53 -26.87 -10.99 -2.20
N HIS A 54 -27.10 -9.97 -1.37
CA HIS A 54 -28.33 -9.76 -0.61
C HIS A 54 -28.82 -8.31 -0.74
N PRO A 55 -29.41 -7.92 -1.89
CA PRO A 55 -29.78 -6.52 -2.17
C PRO A 55 -30.70 -5.86 -1.12
N GLN A 56 -31.47 -6.65 -0.39
CA GLN A 56 -32.41 -6.17 0.65
C GLN A 56 -31.80 -6.18 2.08
N ALA A 57 -30.61 -6.75 2.26
CA ALA A 57 -29.98 -6.85 3.58
C ALA A 57 -29.34 -5.52 4.00
N LYS A 58 -29.58 -5.13 5.26
CA LYS A 58 -28.94 -3.97 5.88
C LYS A 58 -27.66 -4.38 6.60
N VAL A 59 -26.71 -3.46 6.71
CA VAL A 59 -25.42 -3.70 7.40
C VAL A 59 -25.59 -4.08 8.86
N ASP A 60 -26.63 -3.57 9.52
CA ASP A 60 -26.93 -3.93 10.91
C ASP A 60 -27.23 -5.42 11.08
N THR A 61 -27.67 -6.10 10.01
CA THR A 61 -27.93 -7.54 10.03
C THR A 61 -26.65 -8.38 10.10
N ILE A 62 -25.51 -7.81 9.65
CA ILE A 62 -24.20 -8.48 9.66
C ILE A 62 -23.31 -8.11 10.84
N ALA A 63 -23.74 -7.14 11.67
CA ALA A 63 -22.95 -6.68 12.80
C ALA A 63 -22.68 -7.83 13.80
N ASN A 64 -21.41 -8.06 14.14
CA ASN A 64 -21.02 -9.04 15.14
C ASN A 64 -21.27 -8.46 16.54
N PRO A 65 -21.90 -9.23 17.45
CA PRO A 65 -22.16 -8.75 18.80
C PRO A 65 -20.85 -8.73 19.62
N VAL A 66 -20.83 -7.90 20.67
CA VAL A 66 -19.61 -7.60 21.46
C VAL A 66 -19.06 -8.84 22.17
N ASP A 67 -19.94 -9.68 22.69
CA ASP A 67 -19.62 -10.96 23.33
C ASP A 67 -18.87 -11.92 22.37
N LEU A 68 -19.30 -12.00 21.11
CA LEU A 68 -18.60 -12.78 20.08
C LEU A 68 -17.18 -12.21 19.83
N MET A 69 -17.07 -10.88 19.73
CA MET A 69 -15.77 -10.22 19.58
C MET A 69 -14.84 -10.48 20.77
N GLU A 70 -15.38 -10.48 21.99
CA GLU A 70 -14.62 -10.80 23.21
C GLU A 70 -14.17 -12.27 23.25
N ALA A 71 -15.03 -13.21 22.86
CA ALA A 71 -14.73 -14.64 22.87
C ALA A 71 -13.50 -15.01 22.01
N PHE A 72 -13.30 -14.32 20.89
CA PHE A 72 -12.17 -14.57 19.98
C PHE A 72 -10.94 -13.69 20.24
N TYR A 73 -11.03 -12.73 21.16
CA TYR A 73 -9.94 -11.78 21.47
C TYR A 73 -8.79 -12.44 22.25
N VAL A 74 -9.09 -13.41 23.13
CA VAL A 74 -8.06 -14.10 23.92
C VAL A 74 -7.62 -15.39 23.22
N ALA A 75 -6.49 -15.32 22.51
CA ALA A 75 -5.97 -16.42 21.68
C ALA A 75 -5.91 -17.80 22.38
N ARG A 76 -5.68 -17.86 23.71
CA ARG A 76 -5.59 -19.12 24.47
C ARG A 76 -6.92 -19.88 24.60
N HIS A 77 -8.05 -19.20 24.45
CA HIS A 77 -9.39 -19.77 24.57
C HIS A 77 -10.23 -19.54 23.31
N ARG A 78 -9.59 -19.23 22.18
CA ARG A 78 -10.29 -18.97 20.93
C ARG A 78 -10.98 -20.25 20.46
N PRO A 79 -12.30 -20.24 20.22
CA PRO A 79 -13.00 -21.39 19.67
C PRO A 79 -12.39 -21.82 18.33
N PHE A 80 -12.32 -23.13 18.09
CA PHE A 80 -11.96 -23.66 16.80
C PHE A 80 -13.23 -23.77 15.95
N VAL A 81 -13.35 -22.90 14.96
CA VAL A 81 -14.52 -22.84 14.08
C VAL A 81 -14.04 -22.81 12.64
N GLU A 82 -14.40 -23.84 11.87
CA GLU A 82 -14.21 -23.90 10.42
C GLU A 82 -15.56 -23.83 9.73
N VAL A 83 -15.62 -23.04 8.67
CA VAL A 83 -16.83 -22.83 7.87
C VAL A 83 -16.48 -22.91 6.40
N ASP A 84 -17.44 -23.36 5.60
CA ASP A 84 -17.35 -23.26 4.15
C ASP A 84 -17.86 -21.89 3.72
N VAL A 85 -17.08 -21.21 2.88
CA VAL A 85 -17.35 -19.85 2.45
C VAL A 85 -17.25 -19.81 0.94
N ASP A 86 -18.34 -19.39 0.28
CA ASP A 86 -18.33 -19.01 -1.12
C ASP A 86 -17.80 -17.58 -1.23
N ILE A 87 -16.72 -17.38 -1.97
CA ILE A 87 -16.09 -16.09 -2.14
C ILE A 87 -16.79 -15.33 -3.26
N VAL A 88 -17.51 -14.27 -2.90
CA VAL A 88 -18.41 -13.53 -3.78
C VAL A 88 -17.86 -12.15 -4.17
N PHE A 89 -16.83 -11.68 -3.47
CA PHE A 89 -16.28 -10.35 -3.70
C PHE A 89 -14.76 -10.31 -3.45
N GLN A 90 -14.02 -9.71 -4.36
CA GLN A 90 -12.57 -9.54 -4.22
C GLN A 90 -12.26 -8.21 -3.51
N SER A 91 -11.70 -8.26 -2.30
CA SER A 91 -11.30 -7.06 -1.55
C SER A 91 -10.02 -6.43 -2.11
N THR A 92 -9.90 -5.10 -1.98
CA THR A 92 -8.68 -4.34 -2.24
C THR A 92 -7.54 -4.72 -1.30
N GLU A 93 -7.83 -5.44 -0.21
CA GLU A 93 -6.85 -6.07 0.67
C GLU A 93 -6.30 -7.39 0.11
N GLY A 94 -6.76 -7.81 -1.08
CA GLY A 94 -6.24 -8.94 -1.85
C GLY A 94 -6.82 -10.30 -1.49
N GLY A 95 -7.50 -10.41 -0.35
CA GLY A 95 -8.37 -11.55 -0.02
C GLY A 95 -9.78 -11.39 -0.60
N GLY A 96 -10.62 -12.38 -0.33
CA GLY A 96 -12.02 -12.39 -0.74
C GLY A 96 -12.96 -12.30 0.44
N PHE A 97 -14.16 -11.76 0.19
CA PHE A 97 -15.28 -11.79 1.12
C PHE A 97 -16.30 -12.85 0.68
N GLY A 98 -16.86 -13.54 1.68
CA GLY A 98 -18.07 -14.33 1.56
C GLY A 98 -19.00 -14.12 2.74
N PHE A 99 -20.20 -14.69 2.68
CA PHE A 99 -21.19 -14.57 3.74
C PHE A 99 -21.60 -15.95 4.23
N VAL A 100 -21.61 -16.13 5.54
CA VAL A 100 -22.10 -17.35 6.19
C VAL A 100 -23.24 -17.02 7.16
N PRO A 101 -24.15 -17.95 7.44
CA PRO A 101 -25.10 -17.79 8.54
C PRO A 101 -24.38 -17.47 9.85
N LYS A 102 -24.86 -16.48 10.60
CA LYS A 102 -24.23 -16.05 11.87
C LYS A 102 -24.18 -17.17 12.92
N SER A 103 -25.06 -18.16 12.82
CA SER A 103 -25.01 -19.39 13.62
C SER A 103 -23.71 -20.16 13.46
N TYR A 104 -23.06 -20.11 12.28
CA TYR A 104 -21.81 -20.80 12.03
C TYR A 104 -20.60 -20.10 12.66
N ALA A 105 -20.67 -18.77 12.85
CA ALA A 105 -19.60 -18.03 13.51
C ALA A 105 -19.47 -18.35 15.01
N ASN A 106 -20.53 -18.88 15.64
CA ASN A 106 -20.67 -18.83 17.09
C ASN A 106 -20.44 -20.18 17.81
N GLY A 107 -20.57 -21.34 17.16
CA GLY A 107 -20.48 -22.65 17.84
C GLY A 107 -21.45 -22.81 19.04
N LEU A 108 -22.47 -21.96 19.16
CA LEU A 108 -23.44 -21.88 20.25
C LEU A 108 -24.83 -22.33 19.76
N THR A 109 -25.61 -22.93 20.65
CA THR A 109 -27.01 -23.36 20.43
C THR A 109 -27.92 -22.14 20.21
N ALA A 110 -28.74 -22.20 19.16
CA ALA A 110 -29.56 -21.12 18.66
C ALA A 110 -30.78 -20.80 19.54
N SER A 111 -30.72 -19.71 20.29
CA SER A 111 -31.92 -19.04 20.84
C SER A 111 -31.91 -17.51 20.66
N ASP A 112 -30.74 -16.88 20.49
CA ASP A 112 -30.62 -15.41 20.45
C ASP A 112 -30.16 -14.82 19.10
N ILE A 113 -29.95 -15.64 18.06
CA ILE A 113 -29.54 -15.17 16.73
C ILE A 113 -30.79 -14.93 15.86
N PRO A 114 -31.04 -13.70 15.36
CA PRO A 114 -32.13 -13.45 14.43
C PRO A 114 -32.02 -14.37 13.21
N SER A 115 -33.14 -15.00 12.84
CA SER A 115 -33.21 -15.83 11.63
C SER A 115 -32.77 -15.02 10.40
N GLY A 116 -31.89 -15.60 9.58
CA GLY A 116 -31.35 -14.95 8.39
C GLY A 116 -30.19 -13.96 8.63
N ALA A 117 -29.71 -13.80 9.87
CA ALA A 117 -28.52 -13.00 10.14
C ALA A 117 -27.26 -13.64 9.53
N LEU A 118 -26.42 -12.82 8.90
CA LEU A 118 -25.20 -13.26 8.23
C LEU A 118 -23.95 -12.73 8.95
N THR A 119 -22.81 -13.34 8.67
CA THR A 119 -21.49 -12.86 9.04
C THR A 119 -20.66 -12.73 7.76
N ALA A 120 -20.13 -11.53 7.50
CA ALA A 120 -19.15 -11.34 6.45
C ALA A 120 -17.80 -11.94 6.89
N VAL A 121 -17.21 -12.80 6.05
CA VAL A 121 -15.94 -13.47 6.34
C VAL A 121 -14.91 -13.05 5.29
N TYR A 122 -13.82 -12.44 5.73
CA TYR A 122 -12.66 -12.12 4.93
C TYR A 122 -11.66 -13.29 4.98
N VAL A 123 -11.30 -13.82 3.82
CA VAL A 123 -10.35 -14.93 3.68
C VAL A 123 -9.19 -14.48 2.79
N PRO A 124 -7.91 -14.57 3.22
CA PRO A 124 -6.77 -14.29 2.36
C PRO A 124 -6.53 -15.46 1.38
N LYS A 125 -5.75 -15.24 0.31
CA LYS A 125 -5.29 -16.29 -0.61
C LYS A 125 -6.41 -17.03 -1.36
N CYS A 126 -7.55 -16.37 -1.54
CA CYS A 126 -8.66 -16.84 -2.35
C CYS A 126 -9.03 -15.79 -3.40
N VAL A 127 -9.76 -16.23 -4.41
CA VAL A 127 -10.25 -15.39 -5.51
C VAL A 127 -11.77 -15.47 -5.57
N VAL A 128 -12.43 -14.42 -6.06
CA VAL A 128 -13.87 -14.48 -6.33
C VAL A 128 -14.23 -15.70 -7.19
N GLY A 129 -15.28 -16.42 -6.76
CA GLY A 129 -15.71 -17.70 -7.32
C GLY A 129 -15.12 -18.93 -6.62
N ASP A 130 -14.11 -18.79 -5.75
CA ASP A 130 -13.63 -19.92 -4.95
C ASP A 130 -14.69 -20.31 -3.90
N ARG A 131 -14.86 -21.60 -3.67
CA ARG A 131 -15.45 -22.13 -2.44
C ARG A 131 -14.34 -22.66 -1.54
N VAL A 132 -14.23 -22.14 -0.33
CA VAL A 132 -13.11 -22.42 0.56
C VAL A 132 -13.55 -22.91 1.93
N ARG A 133 -12.72 -23.74 2.57
CA ARG A 133 -12.80 -23.96 4.01
C ARG A 133 -11.94 -22.92 4.70
N ALA A 134 -12.54 -22.15 5.59
CA ALA A 134 -11.89 -21.07 6.32
C ALA A 134 -12.02 -21.25 7.83
N LYS A 135 -10.93 -21.02 8.56
CA LYS A 135 -10.90 -21.05 10.02
C LYS A 135 -11.06 -19.64 10.57
N LEU A 136 -12.11 -19.38 11.32
CA LEU A 136 -12.38 -18.04 11.85
C LEU A 136 -11.34 -17.64 12.89
N THR A 137 -10.84 -16.40 12.80
CA THR A 137 -9.77 -15.90 13.68
C THR A 137 -10.19 -14.68 14.49
N VAL A 138 -10.52 -13.56 13.85
CA VAL A 138 -10.78 -12.28 14.55
C VAL A 138 -12.13 -11.72 14.11
N HIS A 139 -13.03 -11.51 15.06
CA HIS A 139 -14.29 -10.82 14.79
C HIS A 139 -14.13 -9.32 15.00
N HIS A 140 -14.40 -8.56 13.94
CA HIS A 140 -14.61 -7.12 13.97
C HIS A 140 -16.11 -6.83 14.01
N GLN A 141 -16.49 -5.57 14.22
CA GLN A 141 -17.91 -5.21 14.29
C GLN A 141 -18.67 -5.57 13.01
N THR A 142 -18.05 -5.48 11.83
CA THR A 142 -18.73 -5.57 10.53
C THR A 142 -18.28 -6.75 9.67
N HIS A 143 -17.24 -7.46 10.08
CA HIS A 143 -16.70 -8.62 9.38
C HIS A 143 -15.87 -9.49 10.32
N THR A 144 -15.50 -10.67 9.86
CA THR A 144 -14.64 -11.63 10.55
C THR A 144 -13.45 -11.96 9.66
N GLU A 145 -12.23 -11.85 10.18
CA GLU A 145 -11.04 -12.38 9.51
C GLU A 145 -10.95 -13.90 9.74
N ALA A 146 -10.47 -14.62 8.73
CA ALA A 146 -10.29 -16.06 8.77
C ALA A 146 -8.98 -16.48 8.07
N ASP A 147 -8.44 -17.64 8.46
CA ASP A 147 -7.33 -18.28 7.77
C ASP A 147 -7.88 -19.22 6.70
N LEU A 148 -7.28 -19.21 5.50
CA LEU A 148 -7.56 -20.22 4.49
C LEU A 148 -7.01 -21.58 4.95
N VAL A 149 -7.88 -22.58 5.06
CA VAL A 149 -7.53 -23.97 5.38
C VAL A 149 -7.29 -24.75 4.09
N LYS A 150 -8.28 -24.75 3.18
CA LYS A 150 -8.18 -25.35 1.85
C LYS A 150 -9.20 -24.77 0.89
N VAL A 151 -8.94 -24.93 -0.40
CA VAL A 151 -9.90 -24.63 -1.46
C VAL A 151 -10.66 -25.92 -1.75
N LEU A 152 -11.99 -25.82 -1.70
CA LEU A 152 -12.89 -26.94 -1.93
C LEU A 152 -13.25 -27.04 -3.41
N GLU A 153 -13.61 -25.89 -4.01
CA GLU A 153 -13.94 -25.77 -5.42
C GLU A 153 -13.25 -24.50 -5.94
N PRO A 154 -12.30 -24.61 -6.90
CA PRO A 154 -11.59 -23.44 -7.42
C PRO A 154 -12.46 -22.64 -8.39
N SER A 155 -12.33 -21.31 -8.36
CA SER A 155 -12.86 -20.39 -9.35
C SER A 155 -12.27 -20.66 -10.74
N PRO A 156 -12.98 -20.36 -11.85
CA PRO A 156 -12.38 -20.35 -13.19
C PRO A 156 -11.18 -19.40 -13.33
N ARG A 157 -11.06 -18.38 -12.47
CA ARG A 157 -9.92 -17.44 -12.46
C ARG A 157 -8.71 -17.94 -11.67
N ARG A 158 -8.83 -19.10 -11.03
CA ARG A 158 -7.79 -19.70 -10.19
C ARG A 158 -7.07 -20.81 -10.95
N ASP A 159 -5.75 -20.67 -11.08
CA ASP A 159 -4.85 -21.71 -11.55
C ASP A 159 -3.64 -21.80 -10.62
N ASP A 160 -3.61 -22.83 -9.77
CA ASP A 160 -2.51 -23.03 -8.83
C ASP A 160 -1.20 -23.46 -9.52
N ASN A 161 -1.22 -23.86 -10.80
CA ASN A 161 0.00 -24.14 -11.56
C ASN A 161 0.82 -22.88 -11.87
N LEU A 162 0.20 -21.69 -11.79
CA LEU A 162 0.88 -20.40 -11.93
C LEU A 162 1.72 -20.04 -10.69
N ILE A 163 1.53 -20.74 -9.57
CA ILE A 163 2.22 -20.44 -8.32
C ILE A 163 3.69 -20.87 -8.40
N VAL A 164 4.58 -19.88 -8.57
CA VAL A 164 6.04 -20.09 -8.62
C VAL A 164 6.65 -20.21 -7.22
N CYS A 165 6.07 -19.56 -6.21
CA CYS A 165 6.64 -19.51 -4.87
C CYS A 165 6.09 -20.63 -3.96
N ASN A 166 6.96 -21.51 -3.48
CA ASN A 166 6.60 -22.57 -2.54
C ASN A 166 6.19 -22.07 -1.13
N LYS A 167 6.29 -20.76 -0.87
CA LYS A 167 5.81 -20.10 0.36
C LYS A 167 4.55 -19.28 0.12
N PHE A 168 3.95 -19.33 -1.07
CA PHE A 168 2.85 -18.46 -1.46
C PHE A 168 1.62 -18.60 -0.57
N ASP A 169 1.30 -19.80 -0.12
CA ASP A 169 0.15 -20.09 0.75
C ASP A 169 0.19 -19.31 2.08
N ARG A 170 1.40 -19.08 2.62
CA ARG A 170 1.59 -18.44 3.93
C ARG A 170 2.20 -17.05 3.88
N CYS A 171 3.11 -16.78 2.95
CA CYS A 171 3.81 -15.50 2.88
C CYS A 171 2.84 -14.36 2.50
N SER A 172 2.81 -13.28 3.28
CA SER A 172 1.98 -12.11 3.01
C SER A 172 2.47 -11.21 1.87
N GLY A 173 3.66 -11.48 1.31
CA GLY A 173 4.30 -10.63 0.30
C GLY A 173 3.61 -10.62 -1.07
N CYS A 174 3.16 -11.79 -1.56
CA CYS A 174 2.41 -11.91 -2.82
C CYS A 174 0.95 -12.28 -2.51
N THR A 175 0.00 -11.87 -3.34
CA THR A 175 -1.43 -12.12 -3.16
C THR A 175 -2.04 -12.94 -4.29
N PHE A 176 -1.55 -12.79 -5.52
CA PHE A 176 -2.27 -13.23 -6.73
C PHE A 176 -1.48 -14.20 -7.62
N GLN A 177 -0.51 -14.96 -7.11
CA GLN A 177 0.25 -15.90 -7.96
C GLN A 177 -0.61 -17.02 -8.55
N MET A 178 -1.80 -17.28 -8.01
CA MET A 178 -2.77 -18.24 -8.54
C MET A 178 -3.71 -17.66 -9.60
N VAL A 179 -3.47 -16.43 -10.05
CA VAL A 179 -4.32 -15.69 -10.98
C VAL A 179 -3.48 -15.26 -12.19
N SER A 180 -4.04 -15.38 -13.39
CA SER A 180 -3.39 -14.93 -14.62
C SER A 180 -2.98 -13.46 -14.53
N TYR A 181 -1.90 -13.06 -15.20
CA TYR A 181 -1.42 -11.69 -15.08
C TYR A 181 -2.45 -10.65 -15.59
N GLU A 182 -3.15 -10.97 -16.67
CA GLU A 182 -4.25 -10.14 -17.20
C GLU A 182 -5.36 -9.94 -16.15
N ASP A 183 -5.78 -11.02 -15.48
CA ASP A 183 -6.77 -10.96 -14.42
C ASP A 183 -6.29 -10.13 -13.22
N GLN A 184 -4.99 -10.12 -12.92
CA GLN A 184 -4.41 -9.26 -11.90
C GLN A 184 -4.57 -7.78 -12.26
N LEU A 185 -4.29 -7.41 -13.51
CA LEU A 185 -4.43 -6.03 -14.00
C LEU A 185 -5.89 -5.57 -13.96
N GLN A 186 -6.82 -6.40 -14.45
CA GLN A 186 -8.26 -6.11 -14.39
C GLN A 186 -8.74 -5.97 -12.93
N THR A 187 -8.24 -6.81 -12.03
CA THR A 187 -8.57 -6.74 -10.60
C THR A 187 -8.07 -5.42 -9.99
N LYS A 188 -6.85 -5.00 -10.31
CA LYS A 188 -6.28 -3.72 -9.87
C LYS A 188 -7.02 -2.52 -10.44
N GLN A 189 -7.44 -2.57 -11.71
CA GLN A 189 -8.31 -1.54 -12.29
C GLN A 189 -9.63 -1.41 -11.51
N SER A 190 -10.24 -2.54 -11.13
CA SER A 190 -11.45 -2.54 -10.30
C SER A 190 -11.23 -1.90 -8.92
N PHE A 191 -10.01 -2.00 -8.36
CA PHE A 191 -9.64 -1.37 -7.09
C PHE A 191 -9.58 0.15 -7.24
N ILE A 192 -9.03 0.63 -8.35
CA ILE A 192 -8.98 2.07 -8.66
C ILE A 192 -10.41 2.62 -8.81
N GLN A 193 -11.24 1.97 -9.64
CA GLN A 193 -12.63 2.38 -9.84
C GLN A 193 -13.42 2.44 -8.53
N ARG A 194 -13.26 1.44 -7.66
CA ARG A 194 -13.88 1.41 -6.33
C ARG A 194 -13.43 2.55 -5.44
N ALA A 195 -12.13 2.83 -5.38
CA ALA A 195 -11.60 3.91 -4.57
C ALA A 195 -12.27 5.25 -4.90
N TYR A 196 -12.39 5.56 -6.20
CA TYR A 196 -13.08 6.76 -6.65
C TYR A 196 -14.60 6.70 -6.43
N ARG A 197 -15.26 5.54 -6.58
CA ARG A 197 -16.68 5.40 -6.22
C ARG A 197 -16.95 5.65 -4.74
N TYR A 198 -16.04 5.24 -3.86
CA TYR A 198 -16.20 5.41 -2.41
C TYR A 198 -15.88 6.81 -1.93
N PHE A 199 -14.79 7.39 -2.43
CA PHE A 199 -14.22 8.61 -1.85
C PHE A 199 -14.28 9.84 -2.76
N TYR A 200 -14.62 9.66 -4.04
CA TYR A 200 -14.88 10.76 -4.98
C TYR A 200 -16.05 10.43 -5.94
N PRO A 201 -17.26 10.15 -5.41
CA PRO A 201 -18.39 9.69 -6.22
C PRO A 201 -18.91 10.70 -7.25
N ALA A 202 -18.55 11.99 -7.11
CA ALA A 202 -18.93 13.03 -8.06
C ALA A 202 -18.10 12.99 -9.37
N LEU A 203 -16.94 12.31 -9.36
CA LEU A 203 -16.14 12.15 -10.56
C LEU A 203 -16.74 11.07 -11.45
N ALA A 204 -17.11 11.44 -12.68
CA ALA A 204 -17.54 10.49 -13.70
C ALA A 204 -16.39 9.51 -14.04
N GLN A 205 -16.73 8.24 -14.19
CA GLN A 205 -15.79 7.19 -14.59
C GLN A 205 -16.19 6.69 -15.97
N ASP A 206 -15.49 7.18 -16.98
CA ASP A 206 -15.70 6.78 -18.37
C ASP A 206 -15.09 5.39 -18.65
N GLU A 207 -15.32 4.88 -19.86
CA GLU A 207 -14.71 3.62 -20.31
C GLU A 207 -13.18 3.71 -20.21
N GLY A 208 -12.55 2.69 -19.63
CA GLY A 208 -11.10 2.67 -19.42
C GLY A 208 -10.60 3.41 -18.17
N PHE A 209 -11.48 4.02 -17.36
CA PHE A 209 -11.07 4.65 -16.09
C PHE A 209 -10.26 3.69 -15.22
N GLY A 210 -9.09 4.15 -14.76
CA GLY A 210 -8.19 3.37 -13.93
C GLY A 210 -7.49 2.23 -14.65
N PHE A 211 -7.39 2.26 -15.99
CA PHE A 211 -6.58 1.30 -16.76
C PHE A 211 -5.21 1.11 -16.12
N VAL A 212 -4.71 -0.13 -16.06
CA VAL A 212 -3.45 -0.46 -15.40
C VAL A 212 -2.40 -0.83 -16.44
N VAL A 213 -1.37 -0.01 -16.56
CA VAL A 213 -0.18 -0.28 -17.35
C VAL A 213 0.59 -1.44 -16.70
N GLU A 214 0.93 -2.43 -17.51
CA GLU A 214 1.66 -3.61 -17.08
C GLU A 214 3.10 -3.33 -16.68
N SER A 215 3.64 -4.14 -15.77
CA SER A 215 5.06 -4.13 -15.46
C SER A 215 5.84 -4.84 -16.56
N PRO A 216 6.99 -4.30 -17.00
CA PRO A 216 7.89 -5.01 -17.90
C PRO A 216 8.39 -6.34 -17.34
N LEU A 217 8.42 -6.49 -16.01
CA LEU A 217 8.78 -7.73 -15.32
C LEU A 217 7.75 -8.09 -14.25
N GLN A 218 7.23 -9.31 -14.32
CA GLN A 218 6.29 -9.86 -13.32
C GLN A 218 6.99 -10.51 -12.12
N TYR A 219 8.25 -10.92 -12.30
CA TYR A 219 9.12 -11.54 -11.30
C TYR A 219 10.50 -10.90 -11.38
N SER A 220 11.36 -11.13 -10.38
CA SER A 220 12.72 -10.59 -10.35
C SER A 220 12.84 -9.06 -10.47
N TYR A 221 11.77 -8.31 -10.19
CA TYR A 221 11.75 -6.85 -10.30
C TYR A 221 12.13 -6.15 -8.99
N ARG A 222 11.94 -6.81 -7.84
CA ARG A 222 11.98 -6.19 -6.52
C ARG A 222 13.42 -6.03 -6.02
N ASN A 223 13.92 -4.80 -6.07
CA ASN A 223 15.29 -4.43 -5.72
C ASN A 223 15.56 -4.23 -4.22
N LYS A 224 14.56 -4.42 -3.35
CA LYS A 224 14.67 -4.29 -1.90
C LYS A 224 13.89 -5.39 -1.21
N LEU A 225 14.56 -6.11 -0.31
CA LEU A 225 13.93 -7.12 0.54
C LEU A 225 14.30 -6.86 2.00
N THR A 226 13.33 -7.00 2.90
CA THR A 226 13.53 -6.84 4.34
C THR A 226 13.04 -8.06 5.09
N PRO A 227 13.80 -9.16 5.13
CA PRO A 227 13.45 -10.31 5.97
C PRO A 227 13.52 -9.93 7.45
N HIS A 228 12.65 -10.53 8.26
CA HIS A 228 12.55 -10.29 9.69
C HIS A 228 12.67 -11.61 10.45
N TYR A 229 13.10 -11.53 11.70
CA TYR A 229 12.99 -12.63 12.65
C TYR A 229 12.53 -12.12 14.02
N LYS A 230 11.96 -13.04 14.80
CA LYS A 230 11.50 -12.75 16.15
C LYS A 230 11.93 -13.86 17.11
N LEU A 231 12.70 -13.48 18.12
CA LEU A 231 13.16 -14.37 19.18
C LEU A 231 12.10 -14.48 20.28
N ARG A 232 11.90 -15.69 20.80
CA ARG A 232 11.05 -15.96 21.97
C ARG A 232 11.93 -16.06 23.21
N LYS A 233 11.32 -15.91 24.40
CA LYS A 233 12.06 -15.96 25.67
C LYS A 233 12.66 -17.34 25.95
N ASP A 234 12.05 -18.37 25.38
CA ASP A 234 12.38 -19.78 25.48
C ASP A 234 13.06 -20.30 24.21
N THR A 235 13.55 -19.41 23.32
CA THR A 235 14.34 -19.84 22.17
C THR A 235 15.67 -20.39 22.68
N ILE A 236 15.85 -21.70 22.55
CA ILE A 236 17.08 -22.43 22.91
C ILE A 236 17.88 -22.75 21.66
N ASP A 237 17.20 -23.10 20.56
CA ASP A 237 17.81 -23.36 19.25
C ASP A 237 17.56 -22.19 18.30
N TYR A 238 18.63 -21.48 17.95
CA TYR A 238 18.58 -20.34 17.03
C TYR A 238 18.51 -20.78 15.55
N ASP A 239 18.89 -22.02 15.23
CA ASP A 239 18.84 -22.53 13.85
C ASP A 239 17.39 -22.75 13.39
N GLU A 240 16.49 -23.07 14.32
CA GLU A 240 15.06 -23.22 14.07
C GLU A 240 14.31 -21.87 13.96
N VAL A 241 14.97 -20.74 14.21
CA VAL A 241 14.32 -19.43 14.12
C VAL A 241 14.01 -19.11 12.64
N PRO A 242 12.73 -18.86 12.28
CA PRO A 242 12.37 -18.48 10.92
C PRO A 242 12.85 -17.06 10.62
N ILE A 243 13.54 -16.91 9.49
CA ILE A 243 14.00 -15.63 8.96
C ILE A 243 13.36 -15.43 7.58
N GLY A 244 12.51 -14.42 7.44
CA GLY A 244 11.80 -14.22 6.19
C GLY A 244 10.69 -13.18 6.29
N MET A 245 9.55 -13.48 5.68
CA MET A 245 8.44 -12.52 5.56
C MET A 245 7.34 -12.82 6.57
N LEU A 246 6.43 -11.87 6.79
CA LEU A 246 5.28 -12.09 7.67
C LEU A 246 4.34 -13.14 7.09
N ASP A 247 3.85 -14.03 7.96
CA ASP A 247 2.81 -15.00 7.65
C ASP A 247 1.43 -14.32 7.63
N VAL A 248 0.58 -14.66 6.66
CA VAL A 248 -0.81 -14.17 6.57
C VAL A 248 -1.67 -14.60 7.76
N ARG A 249 -1.29 -15.69 8.45
CA ARG A 249 -1.94 -16.20 9.65
C ARG A 249 -1.34 -15.59 10.91
N SER A 250 -0.10 -15.96 11.23
CA SER A 250 0.66 -15.38 12.34
C SER A 250 2.15 -15.73 12.30
N GLY A 251 3.00 -14.78 12.72
CA GLY A 251 4.44 -15.00 12.84
C GLY A 251 5.21 -14.76 11.55
N THR A 252 6.31 -15.48 11.39
CA THR A 252 7.26 -15.34 10.28
C THR A 252 7.30 -16.63 9.47
N VAL A 253 7.22 -16.50 8.15
CA VAL A 253 7.52 -17.57 7.20
C VAL A 253 9.00 -17.54 6.89
N ASP A 254 9.68 -18.68 7.02
CA ASP A 254 11.08 -18.82 6.67
C ASP A 254 11.26 -18.78 5.13
N VAL A 255 12.06 -17.83 4.63
CA VAL A 255 12.19 -17.54 3.19
C VAL A 255 13.68 -17.48 2.81
N ASP A 256 14.17 -18.47 2.07
CA ASP A 256 15.52 -18.53 1.46
C ASP A 256 15.57 -18.00 0.04
N HIS A 257 14.44 -17.98 -0.64
CA HIS A 257 14.30 -17.53 -2.00
C HIS A 257 12.97 -16.82 -2.21
N CYS A 258 12.98 -15.72 -2.96
CA CYS A 258 11.81 -14.90 -3.25
C CYS A 258 11.73 -14.64 -4.77
N PRO A 259 10.79 -15.27 -5.51
CA PRO A 259 10.73 -15.14 -6.98
C PRO A 259 10.57 -13.71 -7.51
N ILE A 260 9.96 -12.81 -6.72
CA ILE A 260 9.83 -11.40 -7.11
C ILE A 260 11.08 -10.57 -6.81
N ALA A 261 12.00 -11.05 -5.96
CA ALA A 261 13.26 -10.37 -5.65
C ALA A 261 14.28 -10.55 -6.77
N THR A 262 15.16 -9.57 -6.97
CA THR A 262 16.17 -9.64 -8.03
C THR A 262 17.15 -10.80 -7.82
N PRO A 263 17.81 -11.29 -8.88
CA PRO A 263 18.79 -12.36 -8.77
C PRO A 263 19.94 -12.05 -7.80
N ALA A 264 20.36 -10.78 -7.71
CA ALA A 264 21.41 -10.36 -6.78
C ALA A 264 20.98 -10.57 -5.31
N ILE A 265 19.73 -10.22 -4.97
CA ILE A 265 19.17 -10.46 -3.64
C ILE A 265 19.03 -11.95 -3.36
N ASN A 266 18.46 -12.72 -4.29
CA ASN A 266 18.27 -14.16 -4.10
C ASN A 266 19.61 -14.91 -3.96
N LYS A 267 20.67 -14.44 -4.62
CA LYS A 267 22.02 -14.99 -4.44
C LYS A 267 22.58 -14.71 -3.04
N ALA A 268 22.32 -13.54 -2.48
CA ALA A 268 22.83 -13.16 -1.16
C ALA A 268 22.00 -13.73 0.00
N LEU A 269 20.68 -13.82 -0.15
CA LEU A 269 19.73 -14.11 0.92
C LEU A 269 20.08 -15.35 1.77
N PRO A 270 20.45 -16.53 1.21
CA PRO A 270 20.82 -17.69 2.02
C PRO A 270 22.04 -17.44 2.92
N PHE A 271 23.00 -16.64 2.45
CA PHE A 271 24.21 -16.30 3.19
C PHE A 271 23.92 -15.28 4.30
N VAL A 272 23.16 -14.23 3.98
CA VAL A 272 22.72 -13.23 4.98
C VAL A 272 21.96 -13.89 6.12
N ARG A 273 21.07 -14.84 5.79
CA ARG A 273 20.32 -15.61 6.79
C ARG A 273 21.22 -16.42 7.70
N ARG A 274 22.24 -17.08 7.14
CA ARG A 274 23.22 -17.85 7.91
C ARG A 274 23.99 -16.96 8.88
N GLN A 275 24.53 -15.83 8.41
CA GLN A 275 25.21 -14.87 9.27
C GLN A 275 24.29 -14.33 10.37
N ALA A 276 23.03 -14.05 10.02
CA ALA A 276 22.06 -13.57 11.00
C ALA A 276 21.84 -14.60 12.11
N ARG A 277 21.78 -15.90 11.80
CA ARG A 277 21.69 -16.99 12.81
C ARG A 277 22.95 -17.10 13.65
N GLU A 278 24.13 -17.10 13.02
CA GLU A 278 25.42 -17.15 13.71
C GLU A 278 25.62 -15.95 14.67
N ALA A 279 25.04 -14.81 14.34
CA ALA A 279 25.06 -13.61 15.18
C ALA A 279 23.95 -13.57 16.25
N MET A 280 23.00 -14.52 16.26
CA MET A 280 21.98 -14.59 17.30
C MET A 280 22.59 -15.04 18.63
N SER A 281 22.17 -14.38 19.70
CA SER A 281 22.56 -14.68 21.06
C SER A 281 21.44 -14.30 22.02
N GLU A 282 21.57 -14.66 23.29
CA GLU A 282 20.61 -14.27 24.33
C GLU A 282 20.45 -12.74 24.49
N GLN A 283 21.45 -11.97 24.03
CA GLN A 283 21.45 -10.50 24.06
C GLN A 283 20.84 -9.88 22.80
N SER A 284 20.55 -10.67 21.76
CA SER A 284 19.99 -10.17 20.51
C SER A 284 18.63 -9.49 20.73
N PRO A 285 18.32 -8.47 19.90
CA PRO A 285 17.01 -7.83 19.97
C PRO A 285 15.91 -8.87 19.71
N ARG A 286 14.80 -8.74 20.45
CA ARG A 286 13.66 -9.67 20.32
C ARG A 286 13.06 -9.72 18.93
N GLU A 287 13.19 -8.64 18.18
CA GLU A 287 12.72 -8.54 16.80
C GLU A 287 13.76 -7.74 16.02
N TYR A 288 14.10 -8.25 14.83
CA TYR A 288 15.11 -7.63 13.99
C TYR A 288 14.71 -7.71 12.51
N THR A 289 15.16 -6.72 11.75
CA THR A 289 14.89 -6.60 10.32
C THR A 289 16.21 -6.53 9.57
N LEU A 290 16.45 -7.52 8.72
CA LEU A 290 17.51 -7.48 7.72
C LEU A 290 17.10 -6.53 6.60
N LEU A 291 18.09 -5.92 5.94
CA LEU A 291 17.87 -5.04 4.79
C LEU A 291 18.82 -5.48 3.67
N LEU A 292 18.25 -5.94 2.58
CA LEU A 292 18.95 -6.33 1.36
C LEU A 292 18.49 -5.40 0.24
N ARG A 293 19.45 -4.82 -0.49
CA ARG A 293 19.15 -4.01 -1.68
C ARG A 293 20.05 -4.36 -2.84
N ASP A 294 19.44 -4.49 -4.01
CA ASP A 294 20.16 -4.55 -5.27
C ASP A 294 20.82 -3.20 -5.58
N SER A 295 22.06 -3.25 -6.05
CA SER A 295 22.87 -2.11 -6.41
C SER A 295 23.74 -2.45 -7.59
N LEU A 296 23.83 -1.50 -8.53
CA LEU A 296 24.78 -1.53 -9.61
C LEU A 296 26.18 -1.25 -9.05
N HIS A 297 27.09 -2.20 -9.17
CA HIS A 297 28.51 -2.01 -8.91
C HIS A 297 29.22 -1.74 -10.23
N VAL A 298 29.90 -0.59 -10.33
CA VAL A 298 30.72 -0.23 -11.47
C VAL A 298 32.18 -0.51 -11.12
N GLU A 299 32.82 -1.34 -11.93
CA GLU A 299 34.21 -1.73 -11.78
C GLU A 299 35.14 -0.68 -12.42
N ALA A 300 36.41 -0.67 -12.03
CA ALA A 300 37.39 0.30 -12.52
C ALA A 300 37.61 0.26 -14.05
N ASN A 301 37.34 -0.89 -14.68
CA ASN A 301 37.42 -1.11 -16.12
C ASN A 301 36.15 -0.63 -16.88
N GLY A 302 35.17 -0.05 -16.18
CA GLY A 302 33.89 0.38 -16.76
C GLY A 302 32.83 -0.73 -16.89
N ASN A 303 33.18 -1.98 -16.59
CA ASN A 303 32.19 -3.05 -16.49
C ASN A 303 31.27 -2.79 -15.30
N HIS A 304 30.06 -3.33 -15.37
CA HIS A 304 29.10 -3.21 -14.29
C HIS A 304 28.41 -4.54 -14.04
N ARG A 305 28.08 -4.77 -12.77
CA ARG A 305 27.36 -5.97 -12.32
C ARG A 305 26.42 -5.63 -11.19
N GLN A 306 25.34 -6.39 -11.07
CA GLN A 306 24.43 -6.25 -9.93
C GLN A 306 25.00 -6.94 -8.69
N VAL A 307 24.87 -6.29 -7.55
CA VAL A 307 25.27 -6.80 -6.24
C VAL A 307 24.18 -6.53 -5.21
N CYS A 308 24.05 -7.42 -4.24
CA CYS A 308 23.23 -7.15 -3.07
C CYS A 308 24.10 -6.48 -2.01
N LEU A 309 23.66 -5.32 -1.52
CA LEU A 309 24.24 -4.63 -0.37
C LEU A 309 23.32 -4.79 0.85
N GLU A 310 23.94 -4.99 2.01
CA GLU A 310 23.26 -5.33 3.25
C GLU A 310 23.39 -4.23 4.30
N GLY A 311 22.30 -3.99 5.02
CA GLY A 311 22.24 -3.04 6.14
C GLY A 311 21.91 -1.59 5.73
N PRO A 312 21.67 -0.71 6.71
CA PRO A 312 21.07 0.61 6.51
C PRO A 312 22.04 1.72 6.12
N ASN A 313 23.36 1.51 6.06
CA ASN A 313 24.35 2.56 5.80
C ASN A 313 25.18 2.28 4.53
N LYS A 314 24.53 1.76 3.50
CA LYS A 314 25.16 1.49 2.20
C LYS A 314 24.70 2.52 1.19
N ILE A 315 25.60 2.93 0.30
CA ILE A 315 25.23 3.74 -0.86
C ILE A 315 24.77 2.78 -1.95
N ILE A 316 23.50 2.85 -2.30
CA ILE A 316 22.92 2.07 -3.39
C ILE A 316 23.06 2.89 -4.65
N THR A 317 23.52 2.28 -5.73
CA THR A 317 23.46 2.85 -7.08
C THR A 317 22.43 2.09 -7.88
N GLN A 318 21.43 2.78 -8.39
CA GLN A 318 20.36 2.17 -9.15
C GLN A 318 20.23 2.83 -10.51
N LYS A 319 20.12 2.01 -11.56
CA LYS A 319 19.84 2.47 -12.91
C LYS A 319 18.34 2.42 -13.17
N VAL A 320 17.77 3.54 -13.62
CA VAL A 320 16.37 3.65 -14.03
C VAL A 320 16.33 4.24 -15.44
N GLY A 321 15.93 3.43 -16.42
CA GLY A 321 16.12 3.77 -17.84
C GLY A 321 17.60 4.07 -18.13
N LYS A 322 17.89 5.28 -18.58
CA LYS A 322 19.26 5.76 -18.87
C LYS A 322 19.92 6.51 -17.70
N ASN A 323 19.19 6.75 -16.62
CA ASN A 323 19.63 7.59 -15.50
C ASN A 323 20.19 6.74 -14.35
N LEU A 324 21.14 7.29 -13.61
CA LEU A 324 21.74 6.67 -12.43
C LEU A 324 21.34 7.45 -11.17
N PHE A 325 20.91 6.74 -10.15
CA PHE A 325 20.52 7.34 -8.87
C PHE A 325 21.33 6.69 -7.76
N GLN A 326 21.92 7.52 -6.91
CA GLN A 326 22.58 7.12 -5.68
C GLN A 326 21.79 7.61 -4.47
N PHE A 327 21.62 6.73 -3.50
CA PHE A 327 20.89 7.04 -2.27
C PHE A 327 21.34 6.10 -1.14
N ASN A 328 21.08 6.49 0.09
CA ASN A 328 21.32 5.63 1.24
C ASN A 328 20.33 4.46 1.24
N SER A 329 20.80 3.24 1.48
CA SER A 329 20.02 2.00 1.57
C SER A 329 18.79 2.09 2.49
N ALA A 330 18.83 2.88 3.56
CA ALA A 330 17.69 3.09 4.44
C ALA A 330 16.62 4.01 3.84
N SER A 331 17.01 4.96 2.98
CA SER A 331 16.12 5.92 2.33
C SER A 331 15.14 5.24 1.39
N PHE A 332 14.02 5.90 1.10
CA PHE A 332 13.04 5.41 0.14
C PHE A 332 13.56 5.54 -1.30
N PHE A 333 13.27 4.52 -2.10
CA PHE A 333 13.40 4.53 -3.56
C PHE A 333 12.47 3.44 -4.10
N GLN A 334 12.00 3.60 -5.34
CA GLN A 334 11.00 2.72 -5.93
C GLN A 334 11.55 1.29 -6.09
N ASN A 335 10.76 0.31 -5.63
CA ASN A 335 11.19 -1.09 -5.55
C ASN A 335 11.21 -1.81 -6.91
N ASN A 336 10.53 -1.25 -7.91
CA ASN A 336 10.48 -1.75 -9.28
C ASN A 336 10.92 -0.61 -10.20
N SER A 337 12.19 -0.58 -10.60
CA SER A 337 12.70 0.45 -11.52
C SER A 337 12.31 0.23 -12.98
N PHE A 338 11.80 -0.94 -13.34
CA PHE A 338 11.58 -1.30 -14.74
C PHE A 338 10.39 -0.55 -15.34
N ILE A 339 9.34 -0.31 -14.55
CA ILE A 339 8.12 0.41 -14.96
C ILE A 339 8.18 1.93 -14.75
N MET A 340 9.17 2.42 -13.99
CA MET A 340 9.29 3.85 -13.71
C MET A 340 9.42 4.72 -14.98
N PRO A 341 10.14 4.30 -16.05
CA PRO A 341 10.12 5.02 -17.33
C PRO A 341 8.72 5.20 -17.92
N ASP A 342 7.84 4.20 -17.83
CA ASP A 342 6.48 4.27 -18.36
C ASP A 342 5.64 5.34 -17.64
N ILE A 343 5.83 5.50 -16.32
CA ILE A 343 5.22 6.59 -15.54
C ILE A 343 5.69 7.95 -16.06
N ILE A 344 6.99 8.11 -16.29
CA ILE A 344 7.57 9.37 -16.78
C ILE A 344 7.09 9.68 -18.20
N ASP A 345 7.05 8.69 -19.08
CA ASP A 345 6.58 8.88 -20.46
C ASP A 345 5.09 9.22 -20.51
N TYR A 346 4.26 8.61 -19.66
CA TYR A 346 2.86 8.99 -19.50
C TYR A 346 2.70 10.45 -19.03
N ILE A 347 3.46 10.87 -18.00
CA ILE A 347 3.43 12.27 -17.52
C ILE A 347 3.86 13.23 -18.63
N LYS A 348 4.98 12.95 -19.31
CA LYS A 348 5.50 13.80 -20.38
C LYS A 348 4.52 13.93 -21.53
N HIS A 349 3.95 12.82 -21.99
CA HIS A 349 2.99 12.82 -23.08
C HIS A 349 1.78 13.70 -22.77
N PHE A 350 1.29 13.67 -21.53
CA PHE A 350 0.23 14.57 -21.11
C PHE A 350 0.67 16.04 -21.14
N LEU A 351 1.88 16.32 -20.67
CA LEU A 351 2.42 17.68 -20.59
C LEU A 351 2.78 18.31 -21.95
N GLU A 352 2.89 17.54 -23.03
CA GLU A 352 3.12 18.06 -24.40
C GLU A 352 2.03 19.04 -24.86
N GLY A 353 0.81 18.92 -24.32
CA GLY A 353 -0.30 19.83 -24.59
C GLY A 353 -0.21 21.19 -23.86
N TYR A 354 0.82 21.40 -23.04
CA TYR A 354 0.90 22.54 -22.12
C TYR A 354 2.18 23.35 -22.30
N GLN A 355 2.03 24.68 -22.21
CA GLN A 355 3.15 25.61 -22.12
C GLN A 355 3.39 25.95 -20.65
N TYR A 356 4.56 25.64 -20.14
CA TYR A 356 4.99 25.91 -18.76
C TYR A 356 6.50 26.11 -18.71
N LYS A 357 6.98 26.85 -17.70
CA LYS A 357 8.41 27.12 -17.50
C LYS A 357 8.98 26.30 -16.36
N TYR A 358 8.15 25.99 -15.36
CA TYR A 358 8.59 25.43 -14.10
C TYR A 358 7.92 24.09 -13.81
N VAL A 359 8.69 23.17 -13.26
CA VAL A 359 8.17 21.94 -12.63
C VAL A 359 8.51 22.00 -11.16
N ILE A 360 7.56 21.68 -10.29
CA ILE A 360 7.85 21.47 -8.88
C ILE A 360 7.47 20.06 -8.47
N ASP A 361 8.44 19.35 -7.91
CA ASP A 361 8.33 17.98 -7.39
C ASP A 361 8.25 18.05 -5.86
N ALA A 362 7.04 17.95 -5.33
CA ALA A 362 6.77 17.88 -3.90
C ALA A 362 6.96 16.44 -3.40
N TYR A 363 7.65 16.29 -2.26
CA TYR A 363 8.06 14.98 -1.72
C TYR A 363 9.10 14.27 -2.59
N CYS A 364 10.05 15.04 -3.13
CA CYS A 364 10.95 14.56 -4.19
C CYS A 364 11.92 13.45 -3.76
N GLY A 365 12.09 13.21 -2.45
CA GLY A 365 13.00 12.21 -1.92
C GLY A 365 14.43 12.40 -2.47
N SER A 366 14.96 11.37 -3.14
CA SER A 366 16.29 11.41 -3.78
C SER A 366 16.29 11.97 -5.22
N GLY A 367 15.21 12.63 -5.61
CA GLY A 367 15.11 13.45 -6.82
C GLY A 367 14.77 12.68 -8.10
N TYR A 368 14.07 11.54 -8.01
CA TYR A 368 13.76 10.73 -9.20
C TYR A 368 12.93 11.52 -10.23
N PHE A 369 11.72 11.97 -9.85
CA PHE A 369 10.83 12.71 -10.76
C PHE A 369 11.46 14.03 -11.20
N SER A 370 12.05 14.77 -10.27
CA SER A 370 12.80 16.00 -10.55
C SER A 370 13.82 15.84 -11.69
N VAL A 371 14.70 14.83 -11.61
CA VAL A 371 15.74 14.60 -12.62
C VAL A 371 15.16 14.03 -13.91
N ALA A 372 14.20 13.10 -13.81
CA ALA A 372 13.61 12.47 -14.98
C ALA A 372 12.81 13.46 -15.83
N LEU A 373 12.02 14.33 -15.20
CA LEU A 373 11.24 15.36 -15.88
C LEU A 373 12.10 16.50 -16.41
N ALA A 374 13.14 16.92 -15.68
CA ALA A 374 14.08 17.93 -16.18
C ALA A 374 14.83 17.49 -17.44
N LYS A 375 15.06 16.18 -17.61
CA LYS A 375 15.62 15.60 -18.84
C LYS A 375 14.59 15.40 -19.94
N GLY A 376 13.37 15.08 -19.56
CA GLY A 376 12.32 14.66 -20.47
C GLY A 376 11.42 15.78 -20.98
N THR A 377 11.58 17.00 -20.47
CA THR A 377 10.72 18.15 -20.79
C THR A 377 11.54 19.40 -21.05
N ASP A 378 10.92 20.39 -21.68
CA ASP A 378 11.53 21.69 -21.99
C ASP A 378 11.38 22.73 -20.86
N ALA A 379 11.10 22.28 -19.63
CA ALA A 379 11.07 23.14 -18.47
C ALA A 379 12.39 23.91 -18.32
N GLU A 380 12.29 25.22 -18.08
CA GLU A 380 13.43 26.10 -17.81
C GLU A 380 14.10 25.71 -16.48
N LYS A 381 13.29 25.38 -15.47
CA LYS A 381 13.77 25.00 -14.15
C LYS A 381 12.85 24.00 -13.47
N THR A 382 13.46 23.05 -12.74
CA THR A 382 12.75 22.11 -11.87
C THR A 382 13.14 22.34 -10.41
N PHE A 383 12.16 22.34 -9.51
CA PHE A 383 12.37 22.45 -8.08
C PHE A 383 11.95 21.16 -7.39
N GLY A 384 12.80 20.59 -6.55
CA GLY A 384 12.44 19.45 -5.70
C GLY A 384 12.38 19.84 -4.23
N ILE A 385 11.32 19.45 -3.53
CA ILE A 385 11.13 19.76 -2.11
C ILE A 385 11.06 18.48 -1.30
N GLU A 386 11.86 18.41 -0.24
CA GLU A 386 11.92 17.25 0.65
C GLU A 386 12.29 17.69 2.07
N ILE A 387 11.66 17.09 3.09
CA ILE A 387 11.91 17.42 4.49
C ILE A 387 13.21 16.78 5.00
N ASP A 388 13.53 15.59 4.49
CA ASP A 388 14.72 14.83 4.85
C ASP A 388 16.00 15.40 4.21
N LYS A 389 16.89 15.88 5.07
CA LYS A 389 18.16 16.50 4.67
C LYS A 389 19.08 15.54 3.92
N GLU A 390 19.10 14.26 4.31
CA GLU A 390 19.94 13.27 3.63
C GLU A 390 19.44 13.01 2.20
N SER A 391 18.13 12.90 2.02
CA SER A 391 17.49 12.77 0.72
C SER A 391 17.81 13.95 -0.20
N ILE A 392 17.74 15.20 0.29
CA ILE A 392 18.14 16.41 -0.47
C ILE A 392 19.62 16.35 -0.91
N LYS A 393 20.52 15.86 -0.05
CA LYS A 393 21.94 15.69 -0.40
C LYS A 393 22.07 14.73 -1.58
N TYR A 394 21.39 13.59 -1.53
CA TYR A 394 21.39 12.63 -2.64
C TYR A 394 20.67 13.15 -3.88
N ALA A 395 19.57 13.89 -3.73
CA ALA A 395 18.86 14.49 -4.85
C ALA A 395 19.75 15.48 -5.62
N THR A 396 20.44 16.36 -4.90
CA THR A 396 21.41 17.31 -5.48
C THR A 396 22.56 16.58 -6.17
N HIS A 397 23.08 15.53 -5.54
CA HIS A 397 24.11 14.66 -6.14
C HIS A 397 23.59 13.97 -7.42
N ASN A 398 22.37 13.44 -7.39
CA ASN A 398 21.76 12.74 -8.51
C ASN A 398 21.47 13.66 -9.69
N ALA A 399 21.05 14.90 -9.45
CA ALA A 399 20.94 15.89 -10.52
C ALA A 399 22.29 16.11 -11.20
N LYS A 400 23.37 16.30 -10.45
CA LYS A 400 24.73 16.45 -11.02
C LYS A 400 25.19 15.19 -11.75
N LEU A 401 25.00 14.01 -11.14
CA LEU A 401 25.33 12.71 -11.73
C LEU A 401 24.64 12.49 -13.08
N ASN A 402 23.44 13.05 -13.24
CA ASN A 402 22.67 12.96 -14.47
C ASN A 402 22.82 14.20 -15.39
N GLY A 403 23.73 15.13 -15.10
CA GLY A 403 23.97 16.32 -15.93
C GLY A 403 22.89 17.40 -15.84
N MET A 404 22.01 17.34 -14.83
CA MET A 404 20.89 18.25 -14.60
C MET A 404 21.12 19.24 -13.45
N GLY A 405 22.34 19.36 -12.94
CA GLY A 405 22.66 20.18 -11.77
C GLY A 405 22.38 21.68 -11.92
N GLU A 406 22.35 22.19 -13.16
CA GLU A 406 21.99 23.59 -13.45
C GLU A 406 20.48 23.79 -13.63
N LYS A 407 19.76 22.77 -14.09
CA LYS A 407 18.31 22.82 -14.32
C LYS A 407 17.48 22.49 -13.08
N VAL A 408 18.04 21.72 -12.15
CA VAL A 408 17.29 21.22 -10.98
C VAL A 408 17.84 21.84 -9.70
N THR A 409 16.95 22.42 -8.89
CA THR A 409 17.28 22.98 -7.57
C THR A 409 16.47 22.25 -6.50
N PHE A 410 17.14 21.81 -5.44
CA PHE A 410 16.49 21.12 -4.31
C PHE A 410 16.44 22.01 -3.08
N VAL A 411 15.28 22.05 -2.43
CA VAL A 411 15.02 22.87 -1.26
C VAL A 411 14.61 21.97 -0.09
N GLN A 412 15.32 22.07 1.02
CA GLN A 412 14.91 21.35 2.23
C GLN A 412 13.70 22.04 2.85
N GLY A 413 12.62 21.29 3.08
CA GLY A 413 11.38 21.90 3.50
C GLY A 413 10.20 21.00 3.74
N ASP A 414 9.33 21.44 4.65
CA ASP A 414 7.95 20.96 4.67
C ASP A 414 7.20 21.55 3.47
N ALA A 415 6.46 20.67 2.78
CA ALA A 415 5.61 21.01 1.67
C ALA A 415 4.41 21.88 2.09
N THR A 416 4.04 21.92 3.38
CA THR A 416 2.90 22.75 3.84
C THR A 416 3.12 24.25 3.73
N ASN A 417 4.36 24.74 3.60
CA ASN A 417 4.73 26.16 3.42
C ASN A 417 5.65 26.32 2.21
N MET A 418 5.36 25.59 1.14
CA MET A 418 6.20 25.48 -0.03
C MET A 418 6.24 26.78 -0.83
N PHE A 419 5.11 27.39 -1.18
CA PHE A 419 5.09 28.59 -2.05
C PHE A 419 5.52 29.89 -1.37
N ASP A 420 5.66 29.89 -0.04
CA ASP A 420 6.10 31.07 0.71
C ASP A 420 7.63 31.25 0.77
N ARG A 421 8.38 30.34 0.15
CA ARG A 421 9.84 30.28 0.21
C ARG A 421 10.51 31.38 -0.61
N VAL A 422 11.67 31.81 -0.13
CA VAL A 422 12.46 32.89 -0.76
C VAL A 422 12.88 32.49 -2.17
N GLU A 423 13.28 31.23 -2.35
CA GLU A 423 13.70 30.68 -3.64
C GLU A 423 12.60 30.78 -4.71
N PHE A 424 11.33 30.73 -4.31
CA PHE A 424 10.20 30.86 -5.25
C PHE A 424 9.75 32.31 -5.43
N LYS A 425 9.86 33.13 -4.38
CA LYS A 425 9.57 34.56 -4.43
C LYS A 425 10.57 35.31 -5.31
N GLU A 426 11.85 34.97 -5.25
CA GLU A 426 12.91 35.61 -6.07
C GLU A 426 12.71 35.38 -7.58
N LEU A 427 12.11 34.25 -7.95
CA LEU A 427 11.85 33.88 -9.33
C LEU A 427 10.46 34.30 -9.84
N ASN A 428 9.66 34.97 -8.98
CA ASN A 428 8.28 35.34 -9.26
C ASN A 428 7.47 34.16 -9.85
N LEU A 429 7.57 32.97 -9.25
CA LEU A 429 6.83 31.81 -9.74
C LEU A 429 5.33 32.09 -9.72
N SER A 430 4.70 31.88 -10.88
CA SER A 430 3.24 31.89 -11.02
C SER A 430 2.75 30.46 -11.28
N GLY A 431 1.59 30.13 -10.72
CA GLY A 431 0.87 28.89 -11.06
C GLY A 431 0.60 28.77 -12.57
N ASP A 432 0.44 29.90 -13.27
CA ASP A 432 0.21 29.92 -14.73
C ASP A 432 1.36 29.28 -15.52
N ASP A 433 2.58 29.36 -15.02
CA ASP A 433 3.79 28.86 -15.70
C ASP A 433 4.32 27.57 -15.05
N THR A 434 3.55 26.95 -14.15
CA THR A 434 4.05 25.87 -13.29
C THR A 434 3.22 24.59 -13.38
N VAL A 435 3.93 23.46 -13.46
CA VAL A 435 3.39 22.11 -13.23
C VAL A 435 3.84 21.64 -11.85
N VAL A 436 2.92 21.07 -11.06
CA VAL A 436 3.26 20.46 -9.77
C VAL A 436 3.11 18.95 -9.85
N VAL A 437 4.16 18.23 -9.51
CA VAL A 437 4.18 16.78 -9.29
C VAL A 437 4.21 16.54 -7.79
N MET A 438 3.41 15.59 -7.31
CA MET A 438 3.39 15.20 -5.90
C MET A 438 3.32 13.68 -5.77
N ASP A 439 4.20 13.13 -4.92
CA ASP A 439 4.24 11.70 -4.56
C ASP A 439 4.21 11.55 -3.02
N PRO A 440 3.06 11.85 -2.37
CA PRO A 440 2.98 11.75 -0.92
C PRO A 440 3.01 10.30 -0.43
N SER A 441 3.28 10.14 0.86
CA SER A 441 3.22 8.83 1.52
C SER A 441 1.84 8.15 1.42
N ARG A 442 1.74 6.89 1.85
CA ARG A 442 0.47 6.12 1.92
C ARG A 442 -0.69 6.80 2.67
N LYS A 443 -0.44 7.84 3.46
CA LYS A 443 -1.48 8.63 4.15
C LYS A 443 -2.15 9.67 3.25
N GLY A 444 -1.65 9.85 2.03
CA GLY A 444 -2.01 10.94 1.14
C GLY A 444 -1.42 12.27 1.57
N SER A 445 -1.95 13.34 1.00
CA SER A 445 -1.59 14.71 1.29
C SER A 445 -2.36 15.28 2.47
N THR A 446 -1.93 16.45 2.96
CA THR A 446 -2.57 17.14 4.09
C THR A 446 -3.55 18.20 3.60
N PRO A 447 -4.62 18.50 4.36
CA PRO A 447 -5.53 19.61 4.01
C PRO A 447 -4.81 20.94 3.80
N GLN A 448 -3.76 21.21 4.59
CA GLN A 448 -2.94 22.41 4.47
C GLN A 448 -2.19 22.47 3.13
N PHE A 449 -1.59 21.35 2.70
CA PHE A 449 -0.95 21.29 1.39
C PHE A 449 -1.96 21.43 0.26
N MET A 450 -3.11 20.76 0.34
CA MET A 450 -4.15 20.85 -0.70
C MET A 450 -4.70 22.28 -0.83
N GLN A 451 -4.89 22.98 0.29
CA GLN A 451 -5.28 24.40 0.30
C GLN A 451 -4.22 25.27 -0.36
N GLN A 452 -2.95 25.06 -0.02
CA GLN A 452 -1.85 25.82 -0.59
C GLN A 452 -1.68 25.56 -2.10
N LEU A 453 -1.85 24.32 -2.54
CA LEU A 453 -1.83 23.94 -3.95
C LEU A 453 -2.96 24.64 -4.72
N TYR A 454 -4.15 24.68 -4.12
CA TYR A 454 -5.29 25.41 -4.66
C TYR A 454 -4.99 26.91 -4.81
N GLU A 455 -4.46 27.54 -3.77
CA GLU A 455 -4.13 28.98 -3.75
C GLU A 455 -3.03 29.35 -4.76
N PHE A 456 -2.01 28.50 -4.91
CA PHE A 456 -0.97 28.71 -5.92
C PHE A 456 -1.48 28.51 -7.35
N GLY A 457 -2.46 27.62 -7.53
CA GLY A 457 -3.16 27.44 -8.79
C GLY A 457 -2.28 27.01 -9.97
N PRO A 458 -1.42 25.96 -9.86
CA PRO A 458 -0.62 25.48 -10.98
C PRO A 458 -1.45 25.08 -12.20
N LYS A 459 -0.89 25.24 -13.39
CA LYS A 459 -1.53 24.90 -14.66
C LYS A 459 -1.91 23.43 -14.75
N VAL A 460 -1.04 22.54 -14.27
CA VAL A 460 -1.29 21.09 -14.18
C VAL A 460 -0.79 20.56 -12.84
N VAL A 461 -1.55 19.65 -12.24
CA VAL A 461 -1.12 18.85 -11.08
C VAL A 461 -1.03 17.38 -11.48
N VAL A 462 0.11 16.76 -11.21
CA VAL A 462 0.38 15.33 -11.35
C VAL A 462 0.45 14.73 -9.96
N TYR A 463 -0.55 13.93 -9.58
CA TYR A 463 -0.58 13.22 -8.30
C TYR A 463 -0.21 11.75 -8.53
N VAL A 464 0.99 11.35 -8.12
CA VAL A 464 1.45 9.96 -8.03
C VAL A 464 1.09 9.39 -6.66
N SER A 465 0.53 8.18 -6.60
CA SER A 465 0.11 7.59 -5.32
C SER A 465 0.21 6.08 -5.27
N CYS A 466 0.82 5.57 -4.19
CA CYS A 466 0.81 4.15 -3.84
C CYS A 466 -0.45 3.72 -3.06
N ASN A 467 -1.38 4.65 -2.80
CA ASN A 467 -2.65 4.39 -2.14
C ASN A 467 -3.79 5.17 -2.80
N VAL A 468 -4.44 4.51 -3.76
CA VAL A 468 -5.55 5.10 -4.53
C VAL A 468 -6.74 5.55 -3.67
N MET A 469 -6.95 4.96 -2.49
CA MET A 469 -8.03 5.37 -1.58
C MET A 469 -7.80 6.78 -1.05
N THR A 470 -6.57 7.07 -0.59
CA THR A 470 -6.18 8.41 -0.14
C THR A 470 -6.12 9.40 -1.29
N GLN A 471 -5.67 8.99 -2.49
CA GLN A 471 -5.69 9.85 -3.67
C GLN A 471 -7.12 10.31 -3.98
N ALA A 472 -8.08 9.38 -4.09
CA ALA A 472 -9.48 9.72 -4.36
C ALA A 472 -10.06 10.69 -3.31
N ARG A 473 -9.80 10.45 -2.01
CA ARG A 473 -10.18 11.37 -0.92
C ARG A 473 -9.59 12.77 -1.11
N ASP A 474 -8.31 12.85 -1.42
CA ASP A 474 -7.59 14.12 -1.54
C ASP A 474 -8.06 14.91 -2.76
N LEU A 475 -8.32 14.24 -3.88
CA LEU A 475 -8.85 14.91 -5.09
C LEU A 475 -10.28 15.41 -4.87
N ALA A 476 -11.12 14.65 -4.15
CA ALA A 476 -12.45 15.12 -3.74
C ALA A 476 -12.37 16.33 -2.79
N MET A 477 -11.37 16.36 -1.91
CA MET A 477 -11.10 17.52 -1.04
C MET A 477 -10.72 18.75 -1.86
N LEU A 478 -9.84 18.61 -2.85
CA LEU A 478 -9.43 19.72 -3.71
C LEU A 478 -10.61 20.29 -4.53
N GLU A 479 -11.45 19.41 -5.08
CA GLU A 479 -12.67 19.83 -5.79
C GLU A 479 -13.62 20.61 -4.86
N ARG A 480 -13.77 20.15 -3.61
CA ARG A 480 -14.59 20.82 -2.62
C ARG A 480 -14.04 22.22 -2.28
N ILE A 481 -12.73 22.36 -2.06
CA ILE A 481 -12.09 23.65 -1.80
C ILE A 481 -12.40 24.63 -2.94
N GLY A 482 -12.30 24.19 -4.19
CA GLY A 482 -12.61 25.02 -5.37
C GLY A 482 -14.09 25.30 -5.61
N LYS A 483 -15.01 24.52 -5.03
CA LYS A 483 -16.45 24.83 -5.03
C LYS A 483 -16.82 25.88 -3.98
N GLU A 484 -16.08 25.92 -2.87
CA GLU A 484 -16.30 26.85 -1.75
C GLU A 484 -15.59 28.21 -1.96
N SER A 485 -14.88 28.40 -3.08
CA SER A 485 -14.03 29.55 -3.36
C SER A 485 -14.22 30.09 -4.79
N ASP A 486 -14.03 31.39 -5.01
CA ASP A 486 -14.12 32.05 -6.33
C ASP A 486 -12.81 31.98 -7.15
N GLY A 487 -11.91 31.06 -6.81
CA GLY A 487 -10.59 30.95 -7.42
C GLY A 487 -10.53 29.95 -8.58
N VAL A 488 -9.35 29.36 -8.75
CA VAL A 488 -9.08 28.37 -9.81
C VAL A 488 -9.92 27.12 -9.60
N LYS A 489 -10.26 26.40 -10.68
CA LYS A 489 -10.92 25.10 -10.58
C LYS A 489 -10.05 24.05 -11.23
N TYR A 490 -10.16 22.81 -10.76
CA TYR A 490 -9.48 21.68 -11.35
C TYR A 490 -10.45 20.64 -11.85
N LYS A 491 -10.17 20.11 -13.04
CA LYS A 491 -10.78 18.91 -13.58
C LYS A 491 -9.79 17.76 -13.45
N VAL A 492 -10.23 16.62 -12.92
CA VAL A 492 -9.45 15.38 -13.04
C VAL A 492 -9.63 14.87 -14.46
N SER A 493 -8.56 14.90 -15.23
CA SER A 493 -8.60 14.56 -16.65
C SER A 493 -8.18 13.15 -16.97
N SER A 494 -7.36 12.55 -16.11
CA SER A 494 -6.97 11.16 -16.26
C SER A 494 -6.58 10.54 -14.94
N VAL A 495 -6.85 9.24 -14.80
CA VAL A 495 -6.39 8.38 -13.70
C VAL A 495 -5.96 7.05 -14.30
N VAL A 496 -4.65 6.78 -14.23
CA VAL A 496 -4.03 5.56 -14.78
C VAL A 496 -3.29 4.83 -13.66
N GLY A 497 -3.47 3.51 -13.61
CA GLY A 497 -2.70 2.63 -12.75
C GLY A 497 -1.40 2.16 -13.42
N PHE A 498 -0.39 1.86 -12.62
CA PHE A 498 0.86 1.26 -13.02
C PHE A 498 1.14 0.10 -12.09
N ASP A 499 1.39 -1.07 -12.65
CA ASP A 499 1.68 -2.25 -11.85
C ASP A 499 3.13 -2.25 -11.33
N LEU A 500 3.42 -1.40 -10.35
CA LEU A 500 4.72 -1.41 -9.67
C LEU A 500 5.00 -2.72 -8.90
N PHE A 501 3.94 -3.47 -8.56
CA PHE A 501 4.02 -4.64 -7.69
C PHE A 501 3.21 -5.83 -8.25
N PRO A 502 3.66 -6.44 -9.36
CA PRO A 502 3.07 -7.67 -9.88
C PRO A 502 2.99 -8.76 -8.81
N GLN A 503 2.03 -9.68 -8.96
CA GLN A 503 1.75 -10.75 -7.98
C GLN A 503 1.21 -10.26 -6.63
N THR A 504 1.05 -8.95 -6.42
CA THR A 504 0.49 -8.36 -5.20
C THR A 504 -0.80 -7.60 -5.48
N LYS A 505 -1.52 -7.22 -4.43
CA LYS A 505 -2.71 -6.36 -4.50
C LYS A 505 -2.42 -4.88 -4.80
N HIS A 506 -1.18 -4.43 -4.66
CA HIS A 506 -0.84 -3.02 -4.75
C HIS A 506 -0.85 -2.55 -6.21
N VAL A 507 -1.28 -1.30 -6.40
CA VAL A 507 -1.27 -0.59 -7.67
C VAL A 507 -0.84 0.85 -7.38
N GLU A 508 0.09 1.35 -8.18
CA GLU A 508 0.48 2.76 -8.15
C GLU A 508 -0.45 3.51 -9.10
N THR A 509 -0.91 4.72 -8.77
CA THR A 509 -1.77 5.51 -9.65
C THR A 509 -1.21 6.88 -9.93
N VAL A 510 -1.37 7.34 -11.16
CA VAL A 510 -1.07 8.72 -11.57
C VAL A 510 -2.39 9.37 -11.97
N ALA A 511 -2.80 10.37 -11.20
CA ALA A 511 -3.92 11.23 -11.53
C ALA A 511 -3.41 12.56 -12.07
N ILE A 512 -3.99 13.03 -13.18
CA ILE A 512 -3.67 14.33 -13.77
C ILE A 512 -4.86 15.27 -13.59
N LEU A 513 -4.58 16.46 -13.07
CA LEU A 513 -5.56 17.52 -12.89
C LEU A 513 -5.17 18.72 -13.74
N GLU A 514 -6.13 19.19 -14.52
CA GLU A 514 -6.02 20.38 -15.35
C GLU A 514 -6.76 21.52 -14.70
N ARG A 515 -6.14 22.70 -14.69
CA ARG A 515 -6.81 23.92 -14.25
C ARG A 515 -7.76 24.40 -15.34
N ILE A 516 -9.02 24.68 -15.00
CA ILE A 516 -10.09 25.12 -15.92
C ILE A 516 -10.50 26.58 -15.70
#